data_AF-A0A024FJZ2-F1
#
_entry.id   AF-A0A024FJZ2-F1
#
_cell.length_a   1.000
_cell.length_b   1.000
_cell.length_c   1.000
_cell.angle_alpha   90.00
_cell.angle_beta   90.00
_cell.angle_gamma   90.00
#
_symmetry.space_group_name_H-M   'P 1'
#
loop_
_entity.id
_entity.type
_entity.pdbx_description
1 polymer ?
#
loop_
_entity_poly.entity_id
_entity_poly.type
_entity_poly.pdbx_seq_one_letter_code
_entity_poly.pdbx_strand_id
1 'polypeptide(L)'
;MNKSSEDILIIEKKIFELNSLDKTFKIFGSEDHKYEFSSSISENEVIEFEKTHNIILPSSYREFILKFGNSGCGPYYGLIKFKYGILNIPHSPKESEIIKLSKEMRFNTFWNLEDYSTENYQEWGNEYDDSKWSDGMLKICHEGCGYFINIVITGKERGNMWLDARVYDGGIFPVNYYKGKEKTNFTVWYLDWLNHSIDELSSKK
;
A
#
# COMPACT_ATOMS: atom_id res chain seq x y z
N MET A 1 -14.04 -15.99 -18.41
CA MET A 1 -13.86 -15.24 -17.15
C MET A 1 -13.19 -13.92 -17.51
N ASN A 2 -13.44 -12.82 -16.80
CA ASN A 2 -12.67 -11.60 -17.04
C ASN A 2 -11.31 -11.73 -16.33
N LYS A 3 -10.27 -11.04 -16.84
CA LYS A 3 -8.88 -11.13 -16.32
C LYS A 3 -8.80 -10.93 -14.80
N SER A 4 -9.63 -10.04 -14.28
CA SER A 4 -9.68 -9.71 -12.87
C SER A 4 -10.16 -10.88 -11.98
N SER A 5 -11.13 -11.68 -12.46
CA SER A 5 -11.56 -12.90 -11.75
C SER A 5 -10.48 -13.99 -11.74
N GLU A 6 -9.64 -14.05 -12.78
CA GLU A 6 -8.53 -15.00 -12.85
C GLU A 6 -7.42 -14.62 -11.87
N ASP A 7 -7.08 -13.33 -11.80
CA ASP A 7 -6.07 -12.81 -10.87
C ASP A 7 -6.41 -13.11 -9.41
N ILE A 8 -7.67 -12.92 -9.02
CA ILE A 8 -8.15 -13.24 -7.66
C ILE A 8 -7.99 -14.73 -7.33
N LEU A 9 -8.32 -15.63 -8.27
CA LEU A 9 -8.15 -17.07 -8.07
C LEU A 9 -6.67 -17.47 -7.95
N ILE A 10 -5.79 -16.80 -8.68
CA ILE A 10 -4.34 -17.03 -8.58
C ILE A 10 -3.84 -16.58 -7.20
N ILE A 11 -4.25 -15.41 -6.73
CA ILE A 11 -3.92 -14.90 -5.39
C ILE A 11 -4.39 -15.89 -4.32
N GLU A 12 -5.65 -16.33 -4.37
CA GLU A 12 -6.24 -17.26 -3.41
C GLU A 12 -5.42 -18.57 -3.30
N LYS A 13 -5.05 -19.15 -4.46
CA LYS A 13 -4.22 -20.36 -4.51
C LYS A 13 -2.84 -20.14 -3.91
N LYS A 14 -2.20 -19.01 -4.22
CA LYS A 14 -0.84 -18.70 -3.75
C LYS A 14 -0.79 -18.39 -2.26
N ILE A 15 -1.82 -17.75 -1.70
CA ILE A 15 -1.92 -17.55 -0.25
C ILE A 15 -2.04 -18.91 0.45
N PHE A 16 -2.87 -19.83 -0.08
CA PHE A 16 -3.00 -21.17 0.49
C PHE A 16 -1.67 -21.95 0.43
N GLU A 17 -0.96 -21.86 -0.69
CA GLU A 17 0.38 -22.46 -0.86
C GLU A 17 1.38 -21.88 0.14
N LEU A 18 1.48 -20.55 0.23
CA LEU A 18 2.39 -19.85 1.13
C LEU A 18 2.13 -20.22 2.60
N ASN A 19 0.87 -20.18 3.03
CA ASN A 19 0.47 -20.60 4.38
C ASN A 19 0.73 -22.09 4.64
N SER A 20 0.70 -22.93 3.60
CA SER A 20 1.05 -24.35 3.72
C SER A 20 2.56 -24.57 3.86
N LEU A 21 3.39 -23.74 3.23
CA LEU A 21 4.84 -23.81 3.29
C LEU A 21 5.40 -23.18 4.57
N ASP A 22 4.83 -22.06 5.02
CA ASP A 22 5.39 -21.27 6.11
C ASP A 22 4.75 -21.52 7.48
N LYS A 23 4.77 -22.77 7.93
CA LYS A 23 4.14 -23.17 9.21
C LYS A 23 4.78 -22.57 10.45
N THR A 24 5.96 -21.97 10.31
CA THR A 24 6.72 -21.37 11.42
C THR A 24 6.91 -19.86 11.23
N PHE A 25 6.19 -19.24 10.29
CA PHE A 25 6.21 -17.79 10.06
C PHE A 25 7.63 -17.23 9.86
N LYS A 26 8.37 -17.76 8.89
CA LYS A 26 9.74 -17.36 8.55
C LYS A 26 9.80 -16.19 7.58
N ILE A 27 8.74 -15.97 6.81
CA ILE A 27 8.66 -14.79 5.93
C ILE A 27 8.53 -13.55 6.81
N PHE A 28 9.29 -12.51 6.48
CA PHE A 28 9.34 -11.29 7.27
C PHE A 28 7.92 -10.70 7.50
N GLY A 29 7.56 -10.54 8.77
CA GLY A 29 6.28 -9.98 9.23
C GLY A 29 5.09 -10.97 9.18
N SER A 30 5.32 -12.20 8.71
CA SER A 30 4.29 -13.23 8.67
C SER A 30 3.82 -13.69 10.06
N GLU A 31 4.63 -13.51 11.10
CA GLU A 31 4.24 -13.83 12.48
C GLU A 31 3.11 -12.94 13.00
N ASP A 32 2.97 -11.73 12.46
CA ASP A 32 1.99 -10.74 12.89
C ASP A 32 0.62 -10.98 12.25
N HIS A 33 0.59 -11.13 10.93
CA HIS A 33 -0.66 -11.31 10.19
C HIS A 33 -1.04 -12.78 9.97
N LYS A 34 -0.10 -13.73 10.13
CA LYS A 34 -0.32 -15.20 10.06
C LYS A 34 -1.04 -15.69 8.80
N TYR A 35 -0.87 -14.97 7.70
CA TYR A 35 -1.61 -15.14 6.45
C TYR A 35 -3.15 -15.07 6.58
N GLU A 36 -3.64 -14.45 7.65
CA GLU A 36 -5.07 -14.27 7.91
C GLU A 36 -5.52 -12.88 7.43
N PHE A 37 -6.73 -12.83 6.88
CA PHE A 37 -7.40 -11.57 6.58
C PHE A 37 -8.35 -11.21 7.72
N SER A 38 -8.54 -9.91 7.93
CA SER A 38 -9.66 -9.43 8.75
C SER A 38 -11.00 -9.67 8.07
N SER A 39 -12.09 -9.41 8.79
CA SER A 39 -13.46 -9.52 8.29
C SER A 39 -13.64 -8.90 6.90
N SER A 40 -14.43 -9.58 6.07
CA SER A 40 -14.79 -9.10 4.73
C SER A 40 -15.43 -7.72 4.79
N ILE A 41 -15.12 -6.89 3.80
CA ILE A 41 -15.81 -5.61 3.61
C ILE A 41 -16.98 -5.81 2.67
N SER A 42 -18.13 -5.23 3.01
CA SER A 42 -19.30 -5.31 2.14
C SER A 42 -19.22 -4.33 0.97
N GLU A 43 -19.93 -4.65 -0.12
CA GLU A 43 -20.10 -3.73 -1.27
C GLU A 43 -20.63 -2.36 -0.83
N ASN A 44 -21.59 -2.35 0.10
CA ASN A 44 -22.14 -1.12 0.65
C ASN A 44 -21.10 -0.29 1.39
N GLU A 45 -20.21 -0.92 2.18
CA GLU A 45 -19.14 -0.17 2.86
C GLU A 45 -18.13 0.43 1.88
N VAL A 46 -17.82 -0.27 0.78
CA VAL A 46 -16.97 0.27 -0.28
C VAL A 46 -17.64 1.45 -0.96
N ILE A 47 -18.92 1.32 -1.32
CA ILE A 47 -19.71 2.40 -1.95
C ILE A 47 -19.79 3.62 -1.02
N GLU A 48 -20.05 3.42 0.26
CA GLU A 48 -20.11 4.53 1.22
C GLU A 48 -18.74 5.18 1.41
N PHE A 49 -17.65 4.42 1.40
CA PHE A 49 -16.30 4.99 1.40
C PHE A 49 -16.03 5.82 0.13
N GLU A 50 -16.34 5.28 -1.05
CA GLU A 50 -16.19 5.97 -2.34
C GLU A 50 -16.98 7.28 -2.37
N LYS A 51 -18.24 7.26 -1.91
CA LYS A 51 -19.08 8.47 -1.79
C LYS A 51 -18.52 9.47 -0.78
N THR A 52 -18.16 9.01 0.42
CA THR A 52 -17.67 9.88 1.51
C THR A 52 -16.43 10.66 1.08
N HIS A 53 -15.54 10.01 0.34
CA HIS A 53 -14.28 10.61 -0.11
C HIS A 53 -14.35 11.19 -1.52
N ASN A 54 -15.50 11.07 -2.22
CA ASN A 54 -15.71 11.49 -3.61
C ASN A 54 -14.64 10.93 -4.56
N ILE A 55 -14.46 9.61 -4.53
CA ILE A 55 -13.48 8.87 -5.34
C ILE A 55 -14.11 7.60 -5.92
N ILE A 56 -13.36 6.95 -6.82
CA ILE A 56 -13.62 5.58 -7.23
C ILE A 56 -12.32 4.81 -6.99
N LEU A 57 -12.39 3.67 -6.31
CA LEU A 57 -11.23 2.82 -6.06
C LEU A 57 -10.72 2.17 -7.35
N PRO A 58 -9.39 1.98 -7.50
CA PRO A 58 -8.85 1.15 -8.57
C PRO A 58 -9.45 -0.27 -8.53
N SER A 59 -9.89 -0.78 -9.68
CA SER A 59 -10.66 -2.04 -9.76
C SER A 59 -9.89 -3.22 -9.15
N SER A 60 -8.59 -3.32 -9.42
CA SER A 60 -7.72 -4.37 -8.86
C SER A 60 -7.73 -4.39 -7.33
N TYR A 61 -7.76 -3.23 -6.69
CA TYR A 61 -7.78 -3.15 -5.22
C TYR A 61 -9.19 -3.33 -4.66
N ARG A 62 -10.21 -2.75 -5.31
CA ARG A 62 -11.62 -2.90 -4.93
C ARG A 62 -12.03 -4.38 -4.90
N GLU A 63 -11.73 -5.10 -5.96
CA GLU A 63 -12.10 -6.53 -6.06
C GLU A 63 -11.35 -7.37 -5.03
N PHE A 64 -10.08 -7.05 -4.77
CA PHE A 64 -9.30 -7.72 -3.74
C PHE A 64 -9.93 -7.57 -2.36
N ILE A 65 -10.24 -6.34 -1.93
CA ILE A 65 -10.79 -6.12 -0.58
C ILE A 65 -12.16 -6.76 -0.41
N LEU A 66 -13.00 -6.77 -1.45
CA LEU A 66 -14.31 -7.42 -1.44
C LEU A 66 -14.21 -8.95 -1.31
N LYS A 67 -13.21 -9.57 -1.94
CA LYS A 67 -13.00 -11.02 -1.88
C LYS A 67 -12.33 -11.48 -0.59
N PHE A 68 -11.22 -10.84 -0.22
CA PHE A 68 -10.35 -11.35 0.85
C PHE A 68 -10.59 -10.68 2.20
N GLY A 69 -10.90 -9.39 2.21
CA GLY A 69 -11.00 -8.60 3.43
C GLY A 69 -10.15 -7.34 3.38
N ASN A 70 -10.26 -6.55 4.43
CA ASN A 70 -9.81 -5.15 4.42
C ASN A 70 -8.48 -4.88 5.16
N SER A 71 -7.80 -5.92 5.65
CA SER A 71 -6.46 -5.88 6.26
C SER A 71 -5.90 -7.29 6.46
N GLY A 72 -4.65 -7.40 6.94
CA GLY A 72 -4.04 -8.67 7.34
C GLY A 72 -3.05 -9.18 6.31
N CYS A 73 -3.26 -10.38 5.78
CA CYS A 73 -2.35 -11.07 4.88
C CYS A 73 -1.78 -10.18 3.75
N GLY A 74 -0.48 -9.91 3.79
CA GLY A 74 0.22 -9.06 2.84
C GLY A 74 1.70 -8.95 3.16
N PRO A 75 2.48 -8.23 2.35
CA PRO A 75 3.91 -8.07 2.57
C PRO A 75 4.22 -7.37 3.89
N TYR A 76 5.43 -7.62 4.41
CA TYR A 76 5.92 -7.04 5.65
C TYR A 76 4.93 -7.29 6.80
N TYR A 77 4.50 -6.25 7.49
CA TYR A 77 3.53 -6.31 8.59
C TYR A 77 2.07 -6.50 8.14
N GLY A 78 1.84 -6.74 6.84
CA GLY A 78 0.52 -6.96 6.28
C GLY A 78 -0.16 -5.68 5.77
N LEU A 79 -1.40 -5.88 5.31
CA LEU A 79 -2.26 -4.83 4.79
C LEU A 79 -2.87 -4.01 5.93
N ILE A 80 -2.80 -2.69 5.80
CA ILE A 80 -3.42 -1.73 6.70
C ILE A 80 -4.95 -1.83 6.57
N LYS A 81 -5.66 -1.66 7.69
CA LYS A 81 -7.13 -1.51 7.69
C LYS A 81 -7.56 -0.46 6.70
N PHE A 82 -8.39 -0.85 5.74
CA PHE A 82 -8.89 0.00 4.66
C PHE A 82 -9.28 1.42 5.10
N LYS A 83 -10.09 1.56 6.16
CA LYS A 83 -10.55 2.87 6.67
C LYS A 83 -9.45 3.69 7.35
N TYR A 84 -8.31 3.09 7.70
CA TYR A 84 -7.16 3.77 8.30
C TYR A 84 -6.11 4.16 7.26
N GLY A 85 -6.21 3.71 6.01
CA GLY A 85 -5.30 4.08 4.94
C GLY A 85 -5.31 5.58 4.58
N ILE A 86 -6.33 6.31 5.03
CA ILE A 86 -6.48 7.77 4.83
C ILE A 86 -5.79 8.60 5.92
N LEU A 87 -5.25 7.99 6.96
CA LEU A 87 -4.65 8.71 8.07
C LEU A 87 -3.21 9.09 7.70
N ASN A 88 -2.90 10.38 7.72
CA ASN A 88 -1.53 10.86 7.76
C ASN A 88 -1.01 10.71 9.18
N ILE A 89 -0.44 9.54 9.46
CA ILE A 89 0.05 9.16 10.78
C ILE A 89 1.30 9.99 11.09
N PRO A 90 1.32 10.65 12.27
CA PRO A 90 2.33 10.32 13.26
C PRO A 90 1.66 9.71 14.50
N HIS A 91 2.23 8.62 15.01
CA HIS A 91 2.03 7.93 16.30
C HIS A 91 0.61 7.69 16.91
N SER A 92 -0.50 8.26 16.42
CA SER A 92 -1.87 8.03 16.92
C SER A 92 -2.98 8.48 15.92
N PRO A 93 -4.02 7.66 15.68
CA PRO A 93 -5.17 8.03 14.82
C PRO A 93 -5.95 9.27 15.26
N LYS A 94 -5.87 9.66 16.53
CA LYS A 94 -6.60 10.82 17.08
C LYS A 94 -5.98 12.17 16.68
N GLU A 95 -4.71 12.14 16.30
CA GLU A 95 -3.89 13.32 15.97
C GLU A 95 -3.44 13.29 14.51
N SER A 96 -3.88 12.28 13.75
CA SER A 96 -3.53 12.12 12.34
C SER A 96 -4.38 13.06 11.48
N GLU A 97 -3.72 13.77 10.56
CA GLU A 97 -4.44 14.49 9.51
C GLU A 97 -5.11 13.51 8.53
N ILE A 98 -6.15 13.94 7.82
CA ILE A 98 -6.83 13.11 6.83
C ILE A 98 -6.32 13.46 5.43
N ILE A 99 -5.76 12.46 4.75
CA ILE A 99 -5.34 12.53 3.36
C ILE A 99 -6.56 12.74 2.47
N LYS A 100 -6.49 13.69 1.54
CA LYS A 100 -7.61 13.99 0.62
C LYS A 100 -7.48 13.16 -0.64
N LEU A 101 -8.12 11.99 -0.65
CA LEU A 101 -8.06 11.06 -1.78
C LEU A 101 -8.62 11.63 -3.10
N SER A 102 -9.53 12.60 -3.05
CA SER A 102 -10.14 13.22 -4.23
C SER A 102 -9.26 14.27 -4.91
N LYS A 103 -8.15 14.68 -4.28
CA LYS A 103 -7.15 15.52 -4.92
C LYS A 103 -6.20 14.65 -5.73
N GLU A 104 -5.73 15.17 -6.86
CA GLU A 104 -4.75 14.47 -7.67
C GLU A 104 -3.41 14.38 -6.95
N MET A 105 -2.79 13.20 -7.01
CA MET A 105 -1.39 13.05 -6.61
C MET A 105 -0.53 14.00 -7.46
N ARG A 106 0.40 14.69 -6.80
CA ARG A 106 1.18 15.80 -7.37
C ARG A 106 2.29 15.37 -8.32
N PHE A 107 2.64 14.10 -8.33
CA PHE A 107 3.83 13.58 -9.00
C PHE A 107 3.47 12.50 -10.02
N ASN A 108 4.34 12.27 -10.98
CA ASN A 108 4.25 11.17 -11.94
C ASN A 108 5.59 10.45 -12.14
N THR A 109 6.63 10.87 -11.42
CA THR A 109 7.93 10.22 -11.28
C THR A 109 8.40 10.39 -9.83
N PHE A 110 9.60 9.90 -9.51
CA PHE A 110 10.27 10.17 -8.23
C PHE A 110 10.17 11.65 -7.87
N TRP A 111 9.76 11.91 -6.63
CA TRP A 111 9.71 13.25 -6.05
C TRP A 111 10.49 13.26 -4.74
N ASN A 112 11.26 14.31 -4.53
CA ASN A 112 11.77 14.69 -3.22
C ASN A 112 11.70 16.22 -3.11
N LEU A 113 11.64 16.73 -1.88
CA LEU A 113 11.74 18.17 -1.68
C LEU A 113 13.18 18.59 -1.99
N GLU A 114 13.36 19.54 -2.92
CA GLU A 114 14.68 20.06 -3.27
C GLU A 114 15.35 20.67 -2.03
N ASP A 115 16.70 20.65 -2.01
CA ASP A 115 17.51 21.20 -0.92
C ASP A 115 17.15 22.67 -0.70
N TYR A 116 16.31 22.94 0.31
CA TYR A 116 16.22 24.25 0.92
C TYR A 116 17.49 24.48 1.76
N SER A 117 17.87 25.75 1.90
CA SER A 117 19.01 26.14 2.73
C SER A 117 18.93 25.48 4.13
N THR A 118 20.04 24.87 4.56
CA THR A 118 20.18 24.25 5.89
C THR A 118 20.03 25.23 7.04
N GLU A 119 19.88 26.53 6.75
CA GLU A 119 19.70 27.58 7.75
C GLU A 119 18.32 27.50 8.45
N ASN A 120 17.34 26.77 7.88
CA ASN A 120 16.03 26.59 8.52
C ASN A 120 15.44 25.16 8.37
N TYR A 121 16.13 24.18 8.97
CA TYR A 121 15.72 22.77 8.97
C TYR A 121 14.29 22.54 9.48
N GLN A 122 13.81 23.35 10.43
CA GLN A 122 12.46 23.22 10.97
C GLN A 122 11.38 23.56 9.94
N GLU A 123 11.57 24.63 9.17
CA GLU A 123 10.65 24.98 8.09
C GLU A 123 10.66 23.94 6.97
N TRP A 124 11.86 23.45 6.62
CA TRP A 124 12.00 22.36 5.66
C TRP A 124 11.27 21.11 6.13
N GLY A 125 11.49 20.67 7.38
CA GLY A 125 10.82 19.51 7.95
C GLY A 125 9.30 19.66 7.98
N ASN A 126 8.79 20.82 8.38
CA ASN A 126 7.36 21.11 8.35
C ASN A 126 6.76 21.02 6.93
N GLU A 127 7.47 21.53 5.93
CA GLU A 127 7.06 21.43 4.53
C GLU A 127 7.15 19.99 4.02
N TYR A 128 8.20 19.27 4.39
CA TYR A 128 8.47 17.89 3.96
C TYR A 128 7.44 16.90 4.50
N ASP A 129 7.05 17.06 5.76
CA ASP A 129 6.09 16.22 6.47
C ASP A 129 4.63 16.59 6.19
N ASP A 130 4.38 17.68 5.45
CA ASP A 130 3.03 18.13 5.12
C ASP A 130 2.21 17.00 4.44
N SER A 131 1.00 16.77 4.94
CA SER A 131 0.10 15.72 4.42
C SER A 131 -0.30 15.95 2.96
N LYS A 132 -0.18 17.17 2.44
CA LYS A 132 -0.48 17.50 1.04
C LYS A 132 0.31 16.70 0.03
N TRP A 133 1.46 16.15 0.43
CA TRP A 133 2.28 15.28 -0.42
C TRP A 133 1.72 13.86 -0.52
N SER A 134 0.86 13.47 0.42
CA SER A 134 0.12 12.19 0.39
C SER A 134 -1.25 12.29 -0.29
N ASP A 135 -1.75 13.49 -0.60
CA ASP A 135 -3.04 13.70 -1.27
C ASP A 135 -3.14 12.84 -2.55
N GLY A 136 -4.32 12.24 -2.77
CA GLY A 136 -4.56 11.33 -3.90
C GLY A 136 -4.03 9.90 -3.74
N MET A 137 -3.35 9.58 -2.63
CA MET A 137 -2.84 8.24 -2.33
C MET A 137 -3.53 7.62 -1.12
N LEU A 138 -3.76 6.32 -1.15
CA LEU A 138 -4.28 5.53 -0.04
C LEU A 138 -3.18 4.60 0.47
N LYS A 139 -2.88 4.62 1.78
CA LYS A 139 -1.91 3.71 2.39
C LYS A 139 -2.46 2.29 2.42
N ILE A 140 -1.63 1.34 1.98
CA ILE A 140 -1.99 -0.07 1.80
C ILE A 140 -1.21 -0.97 2.75
N CYS A 141 0.06 -0.67 2.98
CA CYS A 141 0.97 -1.49 3.77
C CYS A 141 2.04 -0.60 4.39
N HIS A 142 2.62 -1.02 5.52
CA HIS A 142 3.82 -0.39 6.07
C HIS A 142 4.97 -1.41 6.12
N GLU A 143 6.16 -1.00 5.66
CA GLU A 143 7.35 -1.86 5.70
C GLU A 143 8.03 -1.88 7.09
N GLY A 144 7.53 -1.07 8.02
CA GLY A 144 8.20 -0.74 9.28
C GLY A 144 8.81 0.65 9.22
N CYS A 145 9.29 1.17 10.35
CA CYS A 145 10.06 2.42 10.46
C CYS A 145 9.45 3.67 9.76
N GLY A 146 8.13 3.72 9.56
CA GLY A 146 7.45 4.85 8.90
C GLY A 146 7.39 4.81 7.37
N TYR A 147 7.82 3.72 6.73
CA TYR A 147 7.69 3.51 5.29
C TYR A 147 6.28 3.04 4.96
N PHE A 148 5.62 3.69 4.00
CA PHE A 148 4.28 3.32 3.56
C PHE A 148 4.23 3.01 2.08
N ILE A 149 3.71 1.84 1.73
CA ILE A 149 3.30 1.55 0.36
C ILE A 149 1.87 2.02 0.19
N ASN A 150 1.64 2.76 -0.89
CA ASN A 150 0.40 3.42 -1.22
C ASN A 150 -0.08 2.97 -2.60
N ILE A 151 -1.39 2.98 -2.79
CA ILE A 151 -2.00 2.95 -4.11
C ILE A 151 -2.49 4.34 -4.47
N VAL A 152 -2.23 4.77 -5.71
CA VAL A 152 -2.74 6.04 -6.21
C VAL A 152 -4.23 5.90 -6.53
N ILE A 153 -5.06 6.74 -5.93
CA ILE A 153 -6.51 6.77 -6.12
C ILE A 153 -6.91 7.77 -7.20
N THR A 154 -6.29 8.96 -7.19
CA THR A 154 -6.67 10.08 -8.07
C THR A 154 -5.43 10.73 -8.70
N GLY A 155 -5.51 11.00 -10.00
CA GLY A 155 -4.42 11.58 -10.80
C GLY A 155 -3.89 10.64 -11.88
N LYS A 156 -2.81 11.06 -12.55
CA LYS A 156 -2.25 10.40 -13.75
C LYS A 156 -1.75 8.97 -13.51
N GLU A 157 -1.41 8.65 -12.27
CA GLU A 157 -0.82 7.38 -11.86
C GLU A 157 -1.83 6.43 -11.20
N ARG A 158 -3.13 6.72 -11.35
CA ARG A 158 -4.21 5.96 -10.71
C ARG A 158 -4.05 4.45 -10.90
N GLY A 159 -4.06 3.73 -9.78
CA GLY A 159 -3.91 2.28 -9.70
C GLY A 159 -2.47 1.78 -9.55
N ASN A 160 -1.47 2.64 -9.72
CA ASN A 160 -0.06 2.29 -9.51
C ASN A 160 0.32 2.32 -8.03
N MET A 161 1.31 1.51 -7.68
CA MET A 161 1.86 1.38 -6.32
C MET A 161 3.08 2.29 -6.13
N TRP A 162 3.10 3.04 -5.03
CA TRP A 162 4.11 4.05 -4.69
C TRP A 162 4.58 3.90 -3.26
N LEU A 163 5.88 4.07 -3.02
CA LEU A 163 6.49 4.09 -1.69
C LEU A 163 6.62 5.55 -1.22
N ASP A 164 6.10 5.82 -0.03
CA ASP A 164 6.39 7.03 0.74
C ASP A 164 7.54 6.70 1.69
N ALA A 165 8.68 7.32 1.39
CA ALA A 165 10.00 7.09 1.95
C ALA A 165 10.52 8.35 2.66
N ARG A 166 9.64 9.31 2.98
CA ARG A 166 10.02 10.57 3.62
C ARG A 166 10.60 10.40 5.02
N VAL A 167 10.32 9.30 5.72
CA VAL A 167 10.88 9.06 7.07
C VAL A 167 12.42 9.04 7.14
N TYR A 168 13.10 8.93 5.99
CA TYR A 168 14.57 8.98 5.87
C TYR A 168 15.03 9.97 4.78
N ASP A 169 14.22 10.98 4.48
CA ASP A 169 14.49 11.97 3.43
C ASP A 169 14.58 11.37 2.01
N GLY A 170 13.99 10.19 1.81
CA GLY A 170 14.05 9.42 0.56
C GLY A 170 13.02 9.81 -0.51
N GLY A 171 12.08 10.70 -0.16
CA GLY A 171 11.03 11.17 -1.06
C GLY A 171 9.89 10.19 -1.27
N ILE A 172 9.19 10.32 -2.40
CA ILE A 172 8.04 9.50 -2.79
C ILE A 172 8.23 9.03 -4.23
N PHE A 173 8.15 7.73 -4.47
CA PHE A 173 8.47 7.15 -5.78
C PHE A 173 7.75 5.84 -6.06
N PRO A 174 7.62 5.40 -7.33
CA PRO A 174 7.03 4.10 -7.65
C PRO A 174 7.79 2.95 -6.98
N VAL A 175 7.09 1.92 -6.46
CA VAL A 175 7.75 0.80 -5.72
C VAL A 175 8.84 0.06 -6.52
N ASN A 176 8.82 0.18 -7.85
CA ASN A 176 9.78 -0.43 -8.77
C ASN A 176 10.87 0.52 -9.29
N TYR A 177 10.91 1.76 -8.80
CA TYR A 177 11.77 2.84 -9.33
C TYR A 177 13.24 2.42 -9.46
N TYR A 178 13.86 1.95 -8.36
CA TYR A 178 15.27 1.53 -8.36
C TYR A 178 15.54 0.18 -9.05
N LYS A 179 14.48 -0.57 -9.39
CA LYS A 179 14.61 -1.84 -10.12
C LYS A 179 14.65 -1.64 -11.64
N GLY A 180 14.49 -0.40 -12.13
CA GLY A 180 14.39 -0.10 -13.55
C GLY A 180 13.20 -0.79 -14.25
N LYS A 181 12.20 -1.21 -13.47
CA LYS A 181 11.01 -1.89 -13.97
C LYS A 181 9.88 -0.89 -14.15
N GLU A 182 8.96 -1.23 -15.04
CA GLU A 182 7.71 -0.51 -15.22
C GLU A 182 6.94 -0.40 -13.89
N LYS A 183 6.15 0.68 -13.80
CA LYS A 183 5.24 0.90 -12.67
C LYS A 183 4.23 -0.24 -12.59
N THR A 184 3.90 -0.63 -11.38
CA THR A 184 3.08 -1.81 -11.11
C THR A 184 1.77 -1.43 -10.45
N ASN A 185 0.73 -2.20 -10.73
CA ASN A 185 -0.56 -2.07 -10.04
C ASN A 185 -0.61 -2.96 -8.80
N PHE A 186 -1.70 -2.85 -8.04
CA PHE A 186 -1.89 -3.64 -6.82
C PHE A 186 -1.76 -5.15 -7.04
N THR A 187 -2.40 -5.71 -8.07
CA THR A 187 -2.39 -7.15 -8.32
C THR A 187 -0.99 -7.67 -8.57
N VAL A 188 -0.24 -7.01 -9.46
CA VAL A 188 1.12 -7.43 -9.81
C VAL A 188 2.05 -7.28 -8.60
N TRP A 189 1.96 -6.16 -7.88
CA TRP A 189 2.72 -5.96 -6.64
C TRP A 189 2.45 -7.04 -5.58
N TYR A 190 1.19 -7.40 -5.37
CA TYR A 190 0.81 -8.41 -4.37
C TYR A 190 1.25 -9.83 -4.80
N LEU A 191 1.09 -10.17 -6.08
CA LEU A 191 1.56 -11.44 -6.64
C LEU A 191 3.10 -11.55 -6.60
N ASP A 192 3.81 -10.46 -6.85
CA ASP A 192 5.27 -10.43 -6.72
C ASP A 192 5.69 -10.79 -5.30
N TRP A 193 5.04 -10.24 -4.26
CA TRP A 193 5.32 -10.64 -2.88
C TRP A 193 5.06 -12.13 -2.63
N LEU A 194 3.90 -12.65 -3.06
CA LEU A 194 3.56 -14.06 -2.90
C LEU A 194 4.59 -14.98 -3.56
N ASN A 195 4.99 -14.66 -4.81
CA ASN A 195 5.96 -15.43 -5.56
C ASN A 195 7.33 -15.44 -4.85
N HIS A 196 7.86 -14.27 -4.51
CA HIS A 196 9.15 -14.18 -3.82
C HIS A 196 9.13 -14.93 -2.48
N SER A 197 8.02 -14.85 -1.73
CA SER A 197 7.89 -15.55 -0.44
C SER A 197 7.88 -17.08 -0.61
N ILE A 198 7.15 -17.59 -1.60
CA ILE A 198 7.12 -19.02 -1.92
C ILE A 198 8.51 -19.51 -2.39
N ASP A 199 9.17 -18.73 -3.24
CA ASP A 199 10.51 -19.05 -3.77
C ASP A 199 11.57 -19.05 -2.65
N GLU A 200 11.49 -18.09 -1.72
CA GLU A 200 12.39 -18.01 -0.55
C GLU A 200 12.27 -19.26 0.34
N LEU A 201 11.05 -19.75 0.58
CA LEU A 201 10.84 -20.95 1.38
C LEU A 201 11.22 -22.24 0.65
N SER A 202 11.07 -22.24 -0.67
CA SER A 202 11.39 -23.39 -1.52
C SER A 202 12.90 -23.54 -1.75
N SER A 203 13.65 -22.44 -1.78
CA SER A 203 15.11 -22.43 -1.91
C SER A 203 15.87 -22.72 -0.61
N LYS A 204 15.19 -22.65 0.55
CA LYS A 204 15.74 -22.96 1.88
C LYS A 204 15.49 -24.42 2.33
N LYS A 205 14.96 -25.28 1.45
CA LYS A 205 14.82 -26.74 1.68
C LYS A 205 16.02 -27.48 1.12
#